data_AF-A0A9N9R6D8-F1
#
_entry.id   AF-A0A9N9R6D8-F1
#
_cell.length_a   1.000
_cell.length_b   1.000
_cell.length_c   1.000
_cell.angle_alpha   90.00
_cell.angle_beta   90.00
_cell.angle_gamma   90.00
#
_symmetry.space_group_name_H-M   'P 1'
#
loop_
_entity.id
_entity.type
_entity.pdbx_description
1 polymer ?
#
loop_
_entity_poly.entity_id
_entity_poly.type
_entity_poly.pdbx_seq_one_letter_code
_entity_poly.pdbx_strand_id
1 'polypeptide(L)'
;MTYDSTVGSTNGDYFSRFTYNVNCDEIPMRYFNWAEPDMPDYVSFDTTSTKNSREGSLARLTAVRDVMAENDVDAYVIPTADAHNSQYIAPADARRVWLSGLQGSSGTVVVTATEALVWTDSRYFTQFEIQVNTEHFKLMRQGKYV
;
A
#
# COMPACT_ATOMS: atom_id res chain seq x y z
N MET A 1 45.37 -1.94 4.03
CA MET A 1 45.85 -2.24 2.67
C MET A 1 45.47 -3.69 2.43
N THR A 2 44.61 -4.05 1.48
CA THR A 2 44.65 -3.70 0.06
C THR A 2 43.25 -3.92 -0.53
N TYR A 3 42.84 -3.08 -1.48
CA TYR A 3 41.61 -3.23 -2.26
C TYR A 3 41.90 -4.19 -3.43
N ASP A 4 41.01 -5.11 -3.74
CA ASP A 4 41.06 -5.87 -5.00
C ASP A 4 39.68 -5.88 -5.68
N SER A 5 39.75 -5.83 -6.99
CA SER A 5 38.80 -5.34 -7.97
C SER A 5 38.32 -6.48 -8.88
N THR A 6 37.23 -6.22 -9.61
CA THR A 6 36.75 -6.98 -10.78
C THR A 6 36.00 -8.30 -10.52
N VAL A 7 34.68 -8.28 -10.76
CA VAL A 7 34.07 -9.03 -11.87
C VAL A 7 32.69 -8.44 -12.18
N GLY A 8 32.51 -8.01 -13.44
CA GLY A 8 31.22 -7.63 -13.99
C GLY A 8 30.44 -8.82 -14.52
N SER A 9 29.14 -8.57 -14.73
CA SER A 9 28.22 -9.15 -15.72
C SER A 9 28.26 -10.67 -15.94
N THR A 10 27.15 -11.36 -15.66
CA THR A 10 26.36 -12.08 -16.69
C THR A 10 25.12 -12.75 -16.07
N ASN A 11 24.13 -12.96 -16.91
CA ASN A 11 22.79 -13.46 -16.64
C ASN A 11 22.72 -14.81 -15.91
N GLY A 12 21.61 -15.00 -15.18
CA GLY A 12 21.01 -16.32 -14.94
C GLY A 12 21.22 -16.88 -13.54
N ASP A 13 20.18 -16.81 -12.71
CA ASP A 13 19.52 -18.03 -12.22
C ASP A 13 18.36 -17.65 -11.30
N TYR A 14 17.18 -17.71 -11.89
CA TYR A 14 15.93 -17.83 -11.16
C TYR A 14 15.87 -19.22 -10.53
N PHE A 15 15.41 -19.30 -9.28
CA PHE A 15 15.06 -20.51 -8.54
C PHE A 15 16.21 -21.31 -7.93
N SER A 16 16.53 -21.02 -6.66
CA SER A 16 16.43 -22.08 -5.66
C SER A 16 16.20 -21.54 -4.25
N ARG A 17 15.24 -22.19 -3.58
CA ARG A 17 15.08 -22.33 -2.12
C ARG A 17 14.33 -21.22 -1.38
N PHE A 18 13.02 -21.40 -1.37
CA PHE A 18 12.18 -21.17 -0.19
C PHE A 18 12.78 -21.89 1.03
N THR A 19 13.38 -21.13 1.93
CA THR A 19 13.36 -21.37 3.38
C THR A 19 13.81 -20.06 4.02
N TYR A 20 12.89 -19.27 4.53
CA TYR A 20 13.26 -18.18 5.44
C TYR A 20 12.96 -18.64 6.86
N ASN A 21 14.01 -19.13 7.52
CA ASN A 21 14.12 -19.08 8.96
C ASN A 21 14.01 -17.61 9.36
N VAL A 22 12.91 -17.22 9.98
CA VAL A 22 12.75 -15.87 10.53
C VAL A 22 13.52 -15.81 11.85
N ASN A 23 14.76 -15.33 11.79
CA ASN A 23 15.44 -14.78 12.97
C ASN A 23 14.90 -13.36 13.17
N CYS A 24 14.44 -13.04 14.39
CA CYS A 24 13.86 -11.74 14.74
C CYS A 24 14.84 -10.56 14.64
N ASP A 25 16.15 -10.82 14.42
CA ASP A 25 17.21 -9.81 14.51
C ASP A 25 17.68 -9.26 13.15
N GLU A 26 17.11 -9.70 12.03
CA GLU A 26 17.48 -9.23 10.68
C GLU A 26 16.25 -8.79 9.86
N ILE A 27 15.58 -7.72 10.28
CA ILE A 27 14.68 -6.99 9.38
C ILE A 27 15.52 -5.95 8.64
N PRO A 28 15.79 -6.08 7.33
CA PRO A 28 16.56 -5.09 6.59
C PRO A 28 15.87 -3.72 6.68
N MET A 29 16.62 -2.67 7.01
CA MET A 29 16.17 -1.26 7.06
C MET A 29 15.45 -0.75 5.80
N ARG A 30 15.41 -1.52 4.71
CA ARG A 30 14.62 -1.22 3.50
C ARG A 30 13.11 -1.38 3.68
N TYR A 31 12.66 -1.95 4.79
CA TYR A 31 11.24 -2.10 5.09
C TYR A 31 10.65 -0.96 5.93
N PHE A 32 11.44 0.04 6.33
CA PHE A 32 10.98 1.13 7.18
C PHE A 32 11.03 2.47 6.45
N ASN A 33 9.89 3.16 6.41
CA ASN A 33 9.81 4.54 5.98
C ASN A 33 10.40 5.44 7.07
N TRP A 34 11.46 6.21 6.79
CA TRP A 34 12.09 7.09 7.78
C TRP A 34 11.16 8.16 8.36
N ALA A 35 10.09 8.52 7.63
CA ALA A 35 9.08 9.47 8.08
C ALA A 35 8.09 8.85 9.09
N GLU A 36 7.95 7.52 9.08
CA GLU A 36 7.17 6.71 10.02
C GLU A 36 7.97 5.45 10.36
N PRO A 37 9.00 5.57 11.24
CA PRO A 37 10.05 4.57 11.41
C PRO A 37 9.57 3.19 11.89
N ASP A 38 8.28 3.06 12.19
CA ASP A 38 7.65 1.84 12.68
C ASP A 38 6.70 1.18 11.65
N MET A 39 6.50 1.79 10.48
CA MET A 39 5.59 1.25 9.46
C MET A 39 6.34 0.42 8.41
N PRO A 40 5.95 -0.86 8.21
CA PRO A 40 6.43 -1.66 7.09
C PRO A 40 6.05 -1.00 5.76
N ASP A 41 7.00 -0.89 4.84
CA ASP A 41 6.71 -0.50 3.45
C ASP A 41 5.94 -1.64 2.77
N TYR A 42 4.61 -1.57 2.81
CA TYR A 42 3.73 -2.69 2.45
C TYR A 42 3.75 -3.05 0.97
N VAL A 43 4.23 -2.14 0.13
CA VAL A 43 4.24 -2.32 -1.31
C VAL A 43 5.53 -1.71 -1.80
N SER A 44 6.45 -2.55 -2.28
CA SER A 44 7.46 -2.06 -3.22
C SER A 44 6.70 -1.61 -4.47
N PHE A 45 6.27 -0.34 -4.50
CA PHE A 45 5.84 0.30 -5.72
C PHE A 45 7.10 0.46 -6.54
N ASP A 46 7.43 -0.59 -7.29
CA ASP A 46 8.40 -0.47 -8.36
C ASP A 46 7.87 0.62 -9.28
N THR A 47 8.54 1.77 -9.27
CA THR A 47 8.21 2.93 -10.10
C THR A 47 8.21 2.57 -11.59
N THR A 48 8.79 1.41 -11.94
CA THR A 48 8.87 0.83 -13.27
C THR A 48 7.67 -0.11 -13.60
N SER A 49 6.87 -0.53 -12.61
CA SER A 49 5.77 -1.49 -12.78
C SER A 49 4.40 -0.81 -12.81
N THR A 50 3.69 -0.96 -13.92
CA THR A 50 2.38 -0.35 -14.18
C THR A 50 1.22 -0.93 -13.36
N LYS A 51 1.42 -2.04 -12.64
CA LYS A 51 0.33 -2.80 -11.98
C LYS A 51 -0.20 -2.14 -10.70
N ASN A 52 0.68 -1.57 -9.89
CA ASN A 52 0.33 -0.94 -8.61
C ASN A 52 0.51 0.58 -8.64
N SER A 53 0.66 1.19 -9.81
CA SER A 53 0.88 2.63 -9.92
C SER A 53 -0.36 3.44 -9.51
N ARG A 54 -0.13 4.74 -9.24
CA ARG A 54 -1.17 5.76 -9.03
C ARG A 54 -2.17 5.78 -10.17
N GLU A 55 -1.69 5.71 -11.40
CA GLU A 55 -2.54 5.70 -12.61
C GLU A 55 -3.30 4.38 -12.78
N GLY A 56 -2.72 3.27 -12.31
CA GLY A 56 -3.40 1.97 -12.30
C GLY A 56 -4.51 1.84 -11.27
N SER A 57 -4.70 2.83 -10.38
CA SER A 57 -5.72 2.79 -9.32
C SER A 57 -7.16 2.74 -9.87
N LEU A 58 -7.41 3.34 -11.04
CA LEU A 58 -8.71 3.30 -11.70
C LEU A 58 -9.11 1.86 -12.05
N ALA A 59 -8.19 1.07 -12.62
CA ALA A 59 -8.48 -0.31 -12.99
C ALA A 59 -8.84 -1.18 -11.78
N ARG A 60 -8.16 -0.96 -10.64
CA ARG A 60 -8.46 -1.66 -9.38
C ARG A 60 -9.80 -1.22 -8.80
N LEU A 61 -10.11 0.07 -8.85
CA LEU A 61 -11.40 0.61 -8.41
C LEU A 61 -12.56 0.05 -9.24
N THR A 62 -12.41 -0.02 -10.56
CA THR A 62 -13.42 -0.62 -11.45
C THR A 62 -13.64 -2.10 -11.12
N ALA A 63 -12.55 -2.87 -10.98
CA ALA A 63 -12.66 -4.29 -10.64
C ALA A 63 -13.38 -4.52 -9.29
N VAL A 64 -13.14 -3.66 -8.29
CA VAL A 64 -13.86 -3.73 -7.01
C VAL A 64 -15.36 -3.42 -7.21
N ARG A 65 -15.70 -2.42 -8.03
CA ARG A 65 -17.10 -2.06 -8.30
C ARG A 65 -17.85 -3.15 -9.07
N ASP A 66 -17.18 -3.84 -9.99
CA ASP A 66 -17.78 -4.96 -10.71
C ASP A 66 -18.16 -6.09 -9.73
N VAL A 67 -17.25 -6.46 -8.83
CA VAL A 67 -17.51 -7.46 -7.79
C VAL A 67 -18.59 -6.99 -6.80
N MET A 68 -18.62 -5.70 -6.45
CA MET A 68 -19.70 -5.14 -5.62
C MET A 68 -21.07 -5.29 -6.30
N ALA A 69 -21.15 -5.00 -7.59
CA ALA A 69 -22.38 -5.12 -8.38
C ALA A 69 -22.84 -6.58 -8.50
N GLU A 70 -21.92 -7.52 -8.67
CA GLU A 70 -22.22 -8.97 -8.70
C GLU A 70 -22.80 -9.49 -7.38
N ASN A 71 -22.44 -8.87 -6.25
CA ASN A 71 -22.83 -9.30 -4.90
C ASN A 71 -23.93 -8.43 -4.27
N ASP A 72 -24.53 -7.50 -5.02
CA ASP A 72 -25.56 -6.55 -4.54
C ASP A 72 -25.09 -5.74 -3.31
N VAL A 73 -23.85 -5.25 -3.37
CA VAL A 73 -23.22 -4.45 -2.29
C VAL A 73 -23.20 -2.97 -2.65
N ASP A 74 -23.93 -2.15 -1.90
CA ASP A 74 -23.99 -0.69 -2.11
C ASP A 74 -22.67 0.03 -1.77
N ALA A 75 -21.99 -0.43 -0.72
CA ALA A 75 -20.79 0.20 -0.20
C ALA A 75 -19.81 -0.81 0.37
N TYR A 76 -18.52 -0.62 0.09
CA TYR A 76 -17.43 -1.41 0.63
C TYR A 76 -16.51 -0.54 1.48
N VAL A 77 -16.36 -0.90 2.76
CA VAL A 77 -15.55 -0.17 3.75
C VAL A 77 -14.28 -0.97 4.04
N ILE A 78 -13.13 -0.33 3.84
CA ILE A 78 -11.81 -0.93 3.95
C ILE A 78 -11.01 -0.14 4.99
N PRO A 79 -11.03 -0.56 6.27
CA PRO A 79 -10.18 0.03 7.29
C PRO A 79 -8.72 -0.40 7.12
N THR A 80 -7.82 0.26 7.85
CA THR A 80 -6.46 -0.21 8.06
C THR A 80 -6.46 -1.19 9.22
N ALA A 81 -6.85 -2.43 8.96
CA ALA A 81 -6.90 -3.47 9.97
C ALA A 81 -6.73 -4.85 9.32
N ASP A 82 -6.09 -5.75 10.07
CA ASP A 82 -6.12 -7.19 9.84
C ASP A 82 -7.28 -7.81 10.67
N ALA A 83 -7.37 -9.14 10.68
CA ALA A 83 -8.38 -9.86 11.44
C ALA A 83 -8.28 -9.67 12.97
N HIS A 84 -7.17 -9.12 13.47
CA HIS A 84 -6.88 -8.96 14.89
C HIS A 84 -6.85 -7.49 15.33
N ASN A 85 -7.15 -6.56 14.41
CA ASN A 85 -7.05 -5.13 14.63
C ASN A 85 -5.63 -4.73 15.13
N SER A 86 -4.61 -5.36 14.55
CA SER A 86 -3.22 -5.05 14.84
C SER A 86 -2.88 -3.62 14.46
N GLN A 87 -2.01 -2.98 15.24
CA GLN A 87 -1.51 -1.64 14.95
C GLN A 87 -0.74 -1.59 13.62
N TYR A 88 0.00 -2.65 13.31
CA TYR A 88 0.70 -2.85 12.05
C TYR A 88 0.19 -4.14 11.43
N ILE A 89 -0.13 -4.10 10.14
CA ILE A 89 -0.73 -5.21 9.41
C ILE A 89 0.34 -5.92 8.58
N ALA A 90 0.07 -7.12 8.06
CA ALA A 90 0.95 -7.72 7.08
C ALA A 90 0.75 -7.06 5.69
N PRO A 91 1.74 -7.09 4.78
CA PRO A 91 1.55 -6.66 3.38
C PRO A 91 0.37 -7.35 2.69
N ALA A 92 0.09 -8.61 3.05
CA ALA A 92 -1.05 -9.38 2.55
C ALA A 92 -2.41 -8.78 2.96
N ASP A 93 -2.47 -8.07 4.09
CA ASP A 93 -3.68 -7.43 4.60
C ASP A 93 -3.80 -5.94 4.23
N ALA A 94 -2.82 -5.40 3.49
CA ALA A 94 -2.76 -4.00 3.06
C ALA A 94 -3.75 -3.65 1.92
N ARG A 95 -5.01 -4.11 2.04
CA ARG A 95 -6.10 -3.95 1.07
C ARG A 95 -6.35 -2.48 0.71
N ARG A 96 -6.33 -1.61 1.71
CA ARG A 96 -6.49 -0.16 1.55
C ARG A 96 -5.40 0.43 0.67
N VAL A 97 -4.13 0.07 0.94
CA VAL A 97 -2.96 0.53 0.18
C VAL A 97 -3.03 0.03 -1.26
N TRP A 98 -3.37 -1.25 -1.45
CA TRP A 98 -3.55 -1.82 -2.78
C TRP A 98 -4.60 -1.06 -3.58
N LEU A 99 -5.76 -0.74 -2.99
CA LEU A 99 -6.82 -0.05 -3.69
C LEU A 99 -6.50 1.43 -3.97
N SER A 100 -6.24 2.22 -2.92
CA SER A 100 -6.10 3.68 -3.04
C SER A 100 -4.68 4.16 -3.36
N GLY A 101 -3.67 3.36 -3.05
CA GLY A 101 -2.27 3.76 -3.11
C GLY A 101 -1.78 4.54 -1.87
N LEU A 102 -2.67 4.87 -0.92
CA LEU A 102 -2.28 5.60 0.29
C LEU A 102 -1.49 4.67 1.23
N GLN A 103 -0.22 4.98 1.46
CA GLN A 103 0.68 4.20 2.30
C GLN A 103 0.70 4.62 3.78
N GLY A 104 -0.06 5.62 4.23
CA GLY A 104 0.01 6.09 5.63
C GLY A 104 -0.54 5.10 6.66
N SER A 105 -0.06 5.07 7.90
CA SER A 105 -0.48 4.05 8.88
C SER A 105 -1.96 4.12 9.31
N SER A 106 -2.62 5.26 9.10
CA SER A 106 -4.02 5.48 9.46
C SER A 106 -4.85 5.80 8.23
N GLY A 107 -6.05 5.23 8.18
CA GLY A 107 -7.06 5.63 7.20
C GLY A 107 -8.10 4.55 6.89
N THR A 108 -9.18 4.98 6.26
CA THR A 108 -10.28 4.11 5.83
C THR A 108 -10.69 4.51 4.43
N VAL A 109 -10.73 3.55 3.52
CA VAL A 109 -11.29 3.75 2.18
C VAL A 109 -12.73 3.29 2.20
N VAL A 110 -13.63 4.07 1.59
CA VAL A 110 -15.00 3.65 1.32
C VAL A 110 -15.23 3.78 -0.17
N VAL A 111 -15.70 2.70 -0.78
CA VAL A 111 -16.11 2.68 -2.18
C VAL A 111 -17.61 2.52 -2.24
N THR A 112 -18.25 3.35 -3.06
CA THR A 112 -19.64 3.17 -3.48
C THR A 112 -19.67 2.96 -4.99
N ALA A 113 -20.86 2.69 -5.53
CA ALA A 113 -21.06 2.58 -6.98
C ALA A 113 -20.58 3.83 -7.74
N THR A 114 -20.64 5.01 -7.12
CA THR A 114 -20.37 6.30 -7.78
C THR A 114 -19.10 6.99 -7.26
N GLU A 115 -18.80 6.86 -5.97
CA GLU A 115 -17.73 7.62 -5.31
C GLU A 115 -16.69 6.69 -4.68
N ALA A 116 -15.46 7.20 -4.51
CA ALA A 116 -14.44 6.57 -3.70
C ALA A 116 -13.87 7.63 -2.75
N LEU A 117 -13.92 7.34 -1.46
CA LEU A 117 -13.65 8.28 -0.38
C LEU A 117 -12.54 7.71 0.50
N VAL A 118 -11.61 8.57 0.93
CA VAL A 118 -10.50 8.16 1.79
C VAL A 118 -10.45 9.05 3.02
N TRP A 119 -10.78 8.47 4.17
CA TRP A 119 -10.59 9.13 5.46
C TRP A 119 -9.17 8.92 5.96
N THR A 120 -8.57 9.98 6.45
CA THR A 120 -7.28 9.93 7.14
C THR A 120 -7.14 11.12 8.10
N ASP A 121 -6.17 11.03 9.01
CA ASP A 121 -5.79 12.14 9.88
C ASP A 121 -4.81 13.11 9.21
N SER A 122 -4.56 14.24 9.88
CA SER A 122 -3.82 15.38 9.33
C SER A 122 -2.36 15.11 8.97
N ARG A 123 -1.77 14.05 9.52
CA ARG A 123 -0.38 13.66 9.19
C ARG A 123 -0.24 13.27 7.72
N TYR A 124 -1.30 12.75 7.11
CA TYR A 124 -1.26 12.18 5.77
C TYR A 124 -1.98 13.00 4.69
N PHE A 125 -2.43 14.23 4.99
CA PHE A 125 -3.13 15.04 3.98
C PHE A 125 -2.25 15.34 2.76
N THR A 126 -1.01 15.77 2.98
CA THR A 126 -0.06 16.03 1.88
C THR A 126 0.37 14.72 1.19
N GLN A 127 0.55 13.64 1.96
CA GLN A 127 0.91 12.34 1.39
C GLN A 127 -0.21 11.80 0.48
N PHE A 128 -1.47 12.00 0.85
CA PHE A 128 -2.62 11.64 0.02
C PHE A 128 -2.57 12.33 -1.35
N GLU A 129 -2.34 13.64 -1.38
CA GLU A 129 -2.30 14.41 -2.64
C GLU A 129 -1.20 13.93 -3.59
N ILE A 130 -0.10 13.40 -3.03
CA ILE A 130 1.04 12.88 -3.79
C ILE A 130 0.80 11.44 -4.27
N GLN A 131 0.33 10.55 -3.38
CA GLN A 131 0.28 9.12 -3.64
C GLN A 131 -1.02 8.65 -4.32
N VAL A 132 -2.14 9.34 -4.04
CA VAL A 132 -3.47 8.93 -4.50
C VAL A 132 -3.85 9.72 -5.75
N ASN A 133 -4.55 9.08 -6.69
CA ASN A 133 -5.14 9.79 -7.83
C ASN A 133 -6.42 10.52 -7.36
N THR A 134 -6.35 11.84 -7.28
CA THR A 134 -7.44 12.71 -6.79
C THR A 134 -8.59 12.89 -7.77
N GLU A 135 -8.47 12.42 -9.01
CA GLU A 135 -9.57 12.42 -9.99
C GLU A 135 -10.65 11.39 -9.64
N HIS A 136 -10.26 10.32 -8.94
CA HIS A 136 -11.16 9.21 -8.61
C HIS A 136 -11.37 9.01 -7.11
N PHE A 137 -10.41 9.42 -6.28
CA PHE A 137 -10.51 9.35 -4.83
C PHE A 137 -10.61 10.73 -4.20
N LYS A 138 -11.57 10.90 -3.28
CA LYS A 138 -11.79 12.14 -2.54
C LYS A 138 -11.26 12.03 -1.12
N LEU A 139 -10.45 13.01 -0.71
CA LEU A 139 -9.94 13.12 0.65
C LEU A 139 -11.05 13.55 1.62
N MET A 140 -11.21 12.78 2.69
CA MET A 140 -12.08 13.07 3.82
C MET A 140 -11.21 13.31 5.06
N ARG A 141 -11.22 14.54 5.57
CA ARG A 141 -10.31 14.96 6.66
C ARG A 141 -10.89 14.58 8.03
N GLN A 142 -10.21 13.72 8.77
CA GLN A 142 -10.57 13.42 10.16
C GLN A 142 -10.14 14.54 11.11
N GLY A 143 -10.83 14.67 12.25
CA GLY A 143 -10.46 15.61 13.32
C GLY A 143 -10.85 17.07 13.07
N LYS A 144 -11.50 17.38 11.95
CA LYS A 144 -12.12 18.69 11.74
C LYS A 144 -13.54 18.65 12.31
N TYR A 145 -13.74 19.28 13.45
CA TYR A 145 -15.09 19.59 13.94
C TYR A 145 -15.73 20.60 12.97
N VAL A 146 -16.93 20.27 12.51
CA VAL A 146 -17.77 21.14 11.68
C VAL A 146 -18.57 22.05 12.62
#